data_AF-A0A2S9GA27-F1
#
_entry.id   AF-A0A2S9GA27-F1
#
_cell.length_a   1.000
_cell.length_b   1.000
_cell.length_c   1.000
_cell.angle_alpha   90.00
_cell.angle_beta   90.00
_cell.angle_gamma   90.00
#
_symmetry.space_group_name_H-M   'P 1'
#
loop_
_entity.id
_entity.type
_entity.pdbx_description
1 polymer ?
#
loop_
_entity_poly.entity_id
_entity_poly.type
_entity_poly.pdbx_seq_one_letter_code
_entity_poly.pdbx_strand_id
1 'polypeptide(L)'
;GFIYESGDSAVEFTIQSISKPLTYALALDQIGAEAVDAMIGVEPSGEAFNEISVDRATKIPKNPMINAGAIAAVSLIPADTPDER
;
A
#
# COMPACT_ATOMS: atom_id res chain seq x y z
N GLY A 1 9.00 -24.10 6.58
CA GLY A 1 9.45 -23.47 7.84
C GLY A 1 8.76 -24.14 9.02
N PHE A 2 9.19 -23.85 10.25
CA PHE A 2 8.50 -24.26 11.48
C PHE A 2 7.64 -23.11 12.00
N ILE A 3 6.46 -23.40 12.54
CA ILE A 3 5.54 -22.42 13.14
C ILE A 3 5.44 -22.72 14.64
N TYR A 4 5.60 -21.68 15.46
CA TYR A 4 5.52 -21.77 16.92
C TYR A 4 4.54 -20.70 17.40
N GLU A 5 3.53 -21.11 18.16
CA GLU A 5 2.37 -20.29 18.50
C GLU A 5 2.02 -20.42 19.99
N SER A 6 1.39 -19.39 20.55
CA SER A 6 0.90 -19.35 21.93
C SER A 6 -0.18 -18.27 22.07
N GLY A 7 -1.15 -18.48 22.96
CA GLY A 7 -2.30 -17.57 23.11
C GLY A 7 -3.25 -17.59 21.91
N ASP A 8 -3.95 -16.48 21.67
CA ASP A 8 -5.00 -16.32 20.65
C ASP A 8 -4.44 -16.15 19.21
N SER A 9 -3.42 -16.93 18.88
CA SER A 9 -2.70 -16.91 17.60
C SER A 9 -3.58 -17.22 16.37
N ALA A 10 -4.67 -17.96 16.56
CA ALA A 10 -5.60 -18.35 15.48
C ALA A 10 -6.90 -17.51 15.46
N VAL A 11 -7.02 -16.49 16.32
CA VAL A 11 -8.20 -15.62 16.31
C VAL A 11 -8.09 -14.63 15.16
N GLU A 12 -9.07 -14.65 14.26
CA GLU A 12 -9.12 -13.75 13.12
C GLU A 12 -9.38 -12.30 13.56
N PHE A 13 -8.68 -11.37 12.91
CA PHE A 13 -8.90 -9.94 13.06
C PHE A 13 -8.65 -9.23 11.73
N THR A 14 -9.16 -8.01 11.59
CA THR A 14 -8.94 -7.24 10.37
C THR A 14 -7.47 -6.84 10.24
N ILE A 15 -6.85 -7.12 9.10
CA ILE A 15 -5.44 -6.77 8.86
C ILE A 15 -5.20 -5.25 8.80
N GLN A 16 -6.22 -4.43 8.51
CA GLN A 16 -6.12 -2.97 8.43
C GLN A 16 -4.94 -2.54 7.55
N SER A 17 -4.11 -1.60 8.00
CA SER A 17 -2.95 -1.10 7.23
C SER A 17 -1.87 -2.14 6.95
N ILE A 18 -1.93 -3.34 7.55
CA ILE A 18 -1.06 -4.47 7.17
C ILE A 18 -1.36 -4.95 5.73
N SER A 19 -2.54 -4.62 5.19
CA SER A 19 -2.87 -4.86 3.77
C SER A 19 -1.99 -4.08 2.79
N LYS A 20 -1.55 -2.87 3.16
CA LYS A 20 -0.86 -1.93 2.26
C LYS A 20 0.40 -2.52 1.58
N PRO A 21 1.34 -3.18 2.30
CA PRO A 21 2.50 -3.80 1.65
C PRO A 21 2.12 -4.92 0.69
N LEU A 22 1.02 -5.66 0.94
CA LEU A 22 0.55 -6.71 0.04
C LEU A 22 -0.02 -6.11 -1.26
N THR A 23 -0.85 -5.08 -1.14
CA THR A 23 -1.39 -4.34 -2.29
C THR A 23 -0.28 -3.68 -3.11
N TYR A 24 0.70 -3.07 -2.45
CA TYR A 24 1.84 -2.46 -3.13
C TYR A 24 2.69 -3.50 -3.87
N ALA A 25 2.95 -4.65 -3.25
CA ALA A 25 3.66 -5.77 -3.90
C ALA A 25 2.89 -6.28 -5.12
N LEU A 26 1.56 -6.37 -5.06
CA LEU A 26 0.74 -6.78 -6.19
C LEU A 26 0.81 -5.78 -7.35
N ALA A 27 0.75 -4.48 -7.06
CA ALA A 27 0.92 -3.45 -8.09
C ALA A 27 2.32 -3.54 -8.74
N LEU A 28 3.38 -3.69 -7.94
CA LEU A 28 4.75 -3.88 -8.44
C LEU A 28 4.87 -5.10 -9.35
N ASP A 29 4.25 -6.22 -8.98
CA ASP A 29 4.26 -7.46 -9.76
C ASP A 29 3.54 -7.31 -11.10
N GLN A 30 2.37 -6.66 -11.11
CA GLN A 30 1.54 -6.59 -12.31
C GLN A 30 1.97 -5.53 -13.33
N ILE A 31 2.46 -4.37 -12.88
CA ILE A 31 2.79 -3.25 -13.79
C ILE A 31 4.27 -2.81 -13.73
N GLY A 32 5.08 -3.43 -12.86
CA GLY A 32 6.50 -3.17 -12.73
C GLY A 32 6.83 -1.92 -11.91
N ALA A 33 8.06 -1.90 -11.37
CA ALA A 33 8.54 -0.83 -10.48
C ALA A 33 8.53 0.55 -11.14
N GLU A 34 8.96 0.68 -12.40
CA GLU A 34 9.03 1.97 -13.10
C GLU A 34 7.66 2.65 -13.18
N ALA A 35 6.60 1.89 -13.49
CA ALA A 35 5.25 2.42 -13.58
C ALA A 35 4.68 2.79 -12.20
N VAL A 36 5.01 2.02 -11.16
CA VAL A 36 4.59 2.30 -9.78
C VAL A 36 5.32 3.54 -9.23
N ASP A 37 6.63 3.63 -9.42
CA ASP A 37 7.47 4.73 -8.92
C ASP A 37 7.12 6.08 -9.57
N ALA A 38 6.56 6.05 -10.79
CA ALA A 38 6.02 7.25 -11.44
C ALA A 38 4.79 7.83 -10.71
N MET A 39 4.13 7.03 -9.87
CA MET A 39 2.84 7.38 -9.25
C MET A 39 2.89 7.36 -7.72
N ILE A 40 3.88 6.70 -7.11
CA ILE A 40 4.03 6.56 -5.65
C ILE A 40 5.52 6.65 -5.31
N GLY A 41 5.88 7.57 -4.40
CA GLY A 41 7.26 7.67 -3.90
C GLY A 41 7.63 6.55 -2.92
N VAL A 42 8.84 6.63 -2.37
CA VAL A 42 9.34 5.73 -1.31
C VAL A 42 9.93 6.48 -0.11
N GLU A 43 9.61 7.77 0.01
CA GLU A 43 10.16 8.64 1.05
C GLU A 43 9.37 8.51 2.36
N PRO A 44 10.05 8.49 3.52
CA PRO A 44 9.37 8.57 4.80
C PRO A 44 8.60 9.89 4.87
N SER A 45 7.31 9.82 5.20
CA SER A 45 6.48 11.03 5.18
C SER A 45 6.82 12.00 6.31
N GLY A 46 7.23 11.49 7.48
CA GLY A 46 7.53 12.27 8.69
C GLY A 46 6.36 13.09 9.26
N GLU A 47 5.23 13.11 8.56
CA GLU A 47 4.04 13.91 8.82
C GLU A 47 3.03 13.15 9.68
N ALA A 48 2.19 13.88 10.39
CA ALA A 48 1.10 13.30 11.15
C ALA A 48 0.15 12.53 10.21
N PHE A 49 -0.43 11.42 10.70
CA PHE A 49 -1.32 10.55 9.93
C PHE A 49 -2.50 11.28 9.24
N ASN A 50 -2.91 12.44 9.75
CA ASN A 50 -4.03 13.23 9.24
C ASN A 50 -3.63 14.30 8.20
N GLU A 51 -2.35 14.43 7.86
CA GLU A 51 -1.91 15.34 6.81
C GLU A 51 -2.08 14.67 5.43
N ILE A 52 -2.51 15.43 4.41
CA ILE A 52 -2.55 14.94 3.03
C ILE A 52 -1.10 14.84 2.56
N SER A 53 -0.50 13.68 2.82
CA SER A 53 0.93 13.45 2.66
C SER A 53 1.28 13.10 1.21
N VAL A 54 1.22 14.11 0.36
CA VAL A 54 1.68 14.07 -1.03
C VAL A 54 2.89 14.98 -1.20
N ASP A 55 3.75 14.65 -2.15
CA ASP A 55 4.82 15.55 -2.56
C ASP A 55 4.23 16.87 -3.08
N ARG A 56 4.83 17.99 -2.68
CA ARG A 56 4.26 19.31 -2.96
C ARG A 56 4.35 19.68 -4.44
N ALA A 57 5.34 19.18 -5.17
CA ALA A 57 5.58 19.51 -6.56
C ALA A 57 4.87 18.54 -7.51
N THR A 58 5.10 17.24 -7.32
CA THR A 58 4.62 16.16 -8.18
C THR A 58 3.21 15.69 -7.83
N LYS A 59 2.72 16.01 -6.62
CA LYS A 59 1.42 15.57 -6.08
C LYS A 59 1.25 14.07 -5.91
N ILE A 60 2.33 13.30 -6.10
CA ILE A 60 2.30 11.85 -5.83
C ILE A 60 2.36 11.59 -4.32
N PRO A 61 1.71 10.53 -3.81
CA PRO A 61 1.88 10.12 -2.42
C PRO A 61 3.34 9.82 -2.09
N LYS A 62 3.81 10.22 -0.91
CA LYS A 62 5.22 10.07 -0.53
C LYS A 62 5.69 8.61 -0.42
N ASN A 63 4.81 7.71 0.02
CA ASN A 63 5.09 6.29 0.14
C ASN A 63 3.80 5.44 0.13
N PRO A 64 3.88 4.13 -0.16
CA PRO A 64 2.71 3.25 -0.15
C PRO A 64 2.12 2.97 1.24
N MET A 65 2.83 3.31 2.34
CA MET A 65 2.41 2.96 3.71
C MET A 65 1.43 3.99 4.33
N ILE A 66 1.40 5.22 3.80
CA ILE A 66 0.34 6.19 4.12
C ILE A 66 -0.95 5.88 3.37
N ASN A 67 -2.08 6.41 3.83
CA ASN A 67 -3.39 6.12 3.20
C ASN A 67 -3.44 6.59 1.74
N ALA A 68 -2.89 7.77 1.42
CA ALA A 68 -2.85 8.27 0.05
C ALA A 68 -2.09 7.32 -0.89
N GLY A 69 -0.96 6.78 -0.43
CA GLY A 69 -0.17 5.83 -1.21
C GLY A 69 -0.83 4.47 -1.34
N ALA A 70 -1.51 4.00 -0.30
CA ALA A 70 -2.29 2.76 -0.37
C ALA A 70 -3.45 2.87 -1.36
N ILE A 71 -4.17 4.00 -1.36
CA ILE A 71 -5.26 4.26 -2.31
C ILE A 71 -4.71 4.31 -3.73
N ALA A 72 -3.56 4.97 -3.93
CA ALA A 72 -2.88 4.96 -5.22
C ALA A 72 -2.48 3.54 -5.64
N ALA A 73 -1.90 2.73 -4.75
CA ALA A 73 -1.51 1.36 -5.03
C ALA A 73 -2.71 0.50 -5.48
N VAL A 74 -3.86 0.60 -4.79
CA VAL A 74 -5.10 -0.07 -5.22
C VAL A 74 -5.51 0.40 -6.62
N SER A 75 -5.39 1.70 -6.91
CA SER A 75 -5.76 2.25 -8.23
C SER A 75 -4.88 1.76 -9.39
N LEU A 76 -3.67 1.30 -9.08
CA LEU A 76 -2.69 0.83 -10.05
C LEU A 76 -2.85 -0.65 -10.41
N ILE A 77 -3.71 -1.41 -9.72
CA ILE A 77 -3.98 -2.81 -10.03
C ILE A 77 -4.89 -2.88 -11.27
N PRO A 78 -4.43 -3.48 -12.39
CA PRO A 78 -5.27 -3.82 -13.53
C PRO A 78 -6.54 -4.58 -13.14
N ALA A 79 -7.69 -3.97 -13.39
CA ALA A 79 -9.01 -4.57 -13.20
C ALA A 79 -10.03 -3.80 -14.03
N ASP A 80 -10.92 -4.50 -14.74
CA ASP A 80 -11.97 -3.87 -15.55
C ASP A 80 -13.13 -3.38 -14.67
N THR A 81 -13.29 -3.97 -13.49
CA THR A 81 -14.32 -3.62 -12.52
C THR A 81 -13.77 -3.47 -11.09
N PRO A 82 -14.50 -2.81 -10.17
CA PRO A 82 -14.12 -2.77 -8.76
C PRO A 82 -14.12 -4.15 -8.08
N ASP A 83 -14.95 -5.10 -8.54
CA ASP A 83 -15.03 -6.45 -7.94
C ASP A 83 -13.84 -7.33 -8.36
N GLU A 84 -13.23 -7.05 -9.52
CA GLU A 84 -12.00 -7.71 -9.98
C GLU A 84 -10.74 -7.16 -9.30
N ARG A 85 -10.85 -6.01 -8.63
CA ARG A 85 -9.75 -5.28 -8.02
C ARG A 85 -9.56 -5.64 -6.55
#